data_AF-A0A1Z4ECS7-F1
#
_entry.id   AF-A0A1Z4ECS7-F1
#
_cell.length_a   1.000
_cell.length_b   1.000
_cell.length_c   1.000
_cell.angle_alpha   90.00
_cell.angle_beta   90.00
_cell.angle_gamma   90.00
#
_symmetry.space_group_name_H-M   'P 1'
#
loop_
_entity.id
_entity.type
_entity.pdbx_description
1 polymer ?
#
loop_
_entity_poly.entity_id
_entity_poly.type
_entity_poly.pdbx_seq_one_letter_code
_entity_poly.pdbx_strand_id
1 'polypeptide(L)'
;MRIGPIAACAVTVVALCAPATALADDTLPPMTATNGGPIIGGGGNAAQMRPQLKSLNDPNVQEVDGPDAAQFISAAAGLTNRDLASPFMALQRALACQQNNAGFGARAYRRNDGLWGGAMLVIPKSAYPDTDAMKMCEMSNWRRPSAGSTTSMCNGSWTYPPLDFNKRGGDYTVLLAGTNSDFCSALNGNYKTSASAWP
;
A
#
# COMPACT_ATOMS: atom_id res chain seq x y z
N MET A 1 -19.93 46.19 47.04
CA MET A 1 -19.04 45.20 47.70
C MET A 1 -19.92 44.33 48.60
N ARG A 2 -20.08 43.01 48.48
CA ARG A 2 -19.36 41.94 47.78
C ARG A 2 -20.35 40.79 47.41
N ILE A 3 -20.28 40.35 46.16
CA ILE A 3 -20.21 38.97 45.62
C ILE A 3 -21.21 37.91 46.18
N GLY A 4 -22.19 37.52 45.36
CA GLY A 4 -22.98 36.29 45.53
C GLY A 4 -22.41 35.11 44.72
N PRO A 5 -22.67 33.84 45.10
CA PRO A 5 -22.06 32.69 44.46
C PRO A 5 -22.77 32.34 43.14
N ILE A 6 -21.98 32.18 42.07
CA ILE A 6 -22.43 31.65 40.78
C ILE A 6 -22.32 30.12 40.88
N ALA A 7 -23.46 29.44 40.85
CA ALA A 7 -23.53 27.98 40.74
C ALA A 7 -23.15 27.57 39.30
N ALA A 8 -22.00 26.92 39.15
CA ALA A 8 -21.53 26.38 37.89
C ALA A 8 -22.22 25.03 37.60
N CYS A 9 -23.13 24.99 36.62
CA CYS A 9 -23.64 23.75 36.06
C CYS A 9 -22.56 23.10 35.19
N ALA A 10 -21.88 22.09 35.71
CA ALA A 10 -20.97 21.24 34.94
C ALA A 10 -21.79 20.30 34.04
N VAL A 11 -21.80 20.56 32.73
CA VAL A 11 -22.32 19.63 31.73
C VAL A 11 -21.25 18.56 31.47
N THR A 12 -21.38 17.40 32.11
CA THR A 12 -20.56 16.23 31.82
C THR A 12 -21.10 15.53 30.57
N VAL A 13 -20.45 15.74 29.43
CA VAL A 13 -20.65 14.91 28.24
C VAL A 13 -19.90 13.60 28.48
N VAL A 14 -20.64 12.57 28.91
CA VAL A 14 -20.16 11.19 28.88
C VAL A 14 -20.19 10.76 27.41
N ALA A 15 -19.07 10.93 26.72
CA ALA A 15 -18.86 10.31 25.43
C ALA A 15 -18.77 8.80 25.65
N LEU A 16 -19.84 8.07 25.28
CA LEU A 16 -19.78 6.62 25.19
C LEU A 16 -18.71 6.25 24.16
N CYS A 17 -17.59 5.69 24.63
CA CYS A 17 -16.71 4.87 23.81
C CYS A 17 -17.46 3.58 23.45
N ALA A 18 -18.30 3.63 22.42
CA ALA A 18 -18.68 2.43 21.70
C ALA A 18 -17.47 2.01 20.84
N PRO A 19 -16.99 0.76 20.92
CA PRO A 19 -16.04 0.26 19.93
C PRO A 19 -16.74 0.31 18.57
N ALA A 20 -16.06 0.89 17.57
CA ALA A 20 -16.56 0.93 16.20
C ALA A 20 -16.82 -0.51 15.72
N THR A 21 -18.08 -0.91 15.67
CA THR A 21 -18.51 -2.11 14.96
C THR A 21 -18.36 -1.80 13.47
N ALA A 22 -17.26 -2.30 12.88
CA ALA A 22 -17.05 -2.34 11.45
C ALA A 22 -18.29 -2.97 10.80
N LEU A 23 -18.99 -2.20 9.97
CA LEU A 23 -20.13 -2.70 9.22
C LEU A 23 -19.59 -3.57 8.07
N ALA A 24 -20.39 -4.47 7.53
CA ALA A 24 -19.98 -5.45 6.52
C ALA A 24 -19.33 -4.84 5.23
N ASP A 25 -19.40 -3.52 5.06
CA ASP A 25 -18.72 -2.72 4.00
C ASP A 25 -17.26 -2.33 4.32
N ASP A 26 -16.73 -2.68 5.49
CA ASP A 26 -15.37 -2.34 5.94
C ASP A 26 -14.35 -3.48 5.72
N THR A 27 -14.66 -4.42 4.83
CA THR A 27 -13.78 -5.57 4.54
C THR A 27 -13.17 -5.49 3.15
N LEU A 28 -11.92 -5.93 3.03
CA LEU A 28 -11.21 -6.05 1.75
C LEU A 28 -11.80 -7.16 0.90
N PRO A 29 -11.82 -7.00 -0.43
CA PRO A 29 -12.39 -7.99 -1.34
C PRO A 29 -11.63 -9.33 -1.26
N PRO A 30 -12.29 -10.47 -1.47
CA PRO A 30 -11.61 -11.76 -1.51
C PRO A 30 -10.56 -11.81 -2.63
N MET A 31 -9.51 -12.59 -2.42
CA MET A 31 -8.51 -12.84 -3.46
C MET A 31 -8.75 -14.21 -4.07
N THR A 32 -8.77 -14.27 -5.40
CA THR A 32 -8.90 -15.51 -6.16
C THR A 32 -7.57 -15.74 -6.85
N ALA A 33 -6.85 -16.79 -6.45
CA ALA A 33 -5.61 -17.17 -7.11
C ALA A 33 -5.92 -17.94 -8.40
N THR A 34 -5.57 -17.36 -9.55
CA THR A 34 -5.64 -18.02 -10.86
C THR A 34 -4.28 -18.57 -11.29
N ASN A 35 -3.22 -18.32 -10.50
CA ASN A 35 -1.83 -18.70 -10.79
C ASN A 35 -1.27 -18.07 -12.08
N GLY A 36 -1.69 -16.84 -12.39
CA GLY A 36 -1.22 -16.08 -13.56
C GLY A 36 0.26 -15.69 -13.55
N GLY A 37 1.00 -16.05 -12.50
CA GLY A 37 2.40 -15.68 -12.31
C GLY A 37 2.56 -14.27 -11.73
N PRO A 38 3.81 -13.83 -11.44
CA PRO A 38 4.04 -12.67 -10.60
C PRO A 38 3.93 -11.31 -11.29
N ILE A 39 3.85 -11.29 -12.63
CA ILE A 39 3.99 -10.08 -13.44
C ILE A 39 2.71 -9.76 -14.20
N ILE A 40 2.39 -8.48 -14.25
CA ILE A 40 1.30 -7.88 -15.02
C ILE A 40 1.86 -7.35 -16.35
N GLY A 41 1.56 -8.06 -17.44
CA GLY A 41 2.04 -7.73 -18.80
C GLY A 41 3.53 -8.05 -19.03
N GLY A 42 3.96 -8.14 -20.29
CA GLY A 42 5.38 -8.17 -20.68
C GLY A 42 6.24 -9.36 -20.21
N GLY A 43 6.72 -10.18 -21.14
CA GLY A 43 7.69 -11.24 -20.87
C GLY A 43 9.13 -10.70 -20.90
N GLY A 44 9.84 -10.71 -19.77
CA GLY A 44 11.28 -10.44 -19.78
C GLY A 44 11.93 -10.28 -18.40
N ASN A 45 11.31 -9.52 -17.50
CA ASN A 45 11.94 -9.15 -16.22
C ASN A 45 11.33 -9.84 -14.99
N ALA A 46 10.45 -10.81 -15.21
CA ALA A 46 9.72 -11.52 -14.16
C ALA A 46 10.63 -12.19 -13.13
N ALA A 47 11.72 -12.81 -13.61
CA ALA A 47 12.68 -13.50 -12.76
C ALA A 47 13.43 -12.54 -11.83
N GLN A 48 13.65 -11.28 -12.24
CA GLN A 48 14.42 -10.30 -11.49
C GLN A 48 13.55 -9.48 -10.53
N MET A 49 12.25 -9.36 -10.80
CA MET A 49 11.27 -8.72 -9.92
C MET A 49 10.76 -9.66 -8.82
N ARG A 50 10.71 -10.97 -9.06
CA ARG A 50 10.25 -11.98 -8.08
C ARG A 50 10.90 -11.86 -6.69
N PRO A 51 12.22 -11.66 -6.56
CA PRO A 51 12.86 -11.48 -5.25
C PRO A 51 12.44 -10.22 -4.51
N GLN A 52 11.91 -9.22 -5.23
CA GLN A 52 11.40 -7.97 -4.66
C GLN A 52 9.96 -8.11 -4.19
N LEU A 53 9.17 -9.03 -4.77
CA LEU A 53 7.87 -9.41 -4.24
C LEU A 53 8.06 -10.22 -2.96
N LYS A 54 8.16 -9.52 -1.83
CA LYS A 54 8.38 -10.15 -0.52
C LYS A 54 7.15 -10.95 -0.10
N SER A 55 7.35 -12.00 0.67
CA SER A 55 6.25 -12.68 1.37
C SER A 55 6.27 -12.26 2.82
N LEU A 56 5.11 -12.15 3.44
CA LEU A 56 4.99 -12.00 4.88
C LEU A 56 5.23 -13.33 5.61
N ASN A 57 5.16 -14.47 4.89
CA ASN A 57 5.28 -15.82 5.44
C ASN A 57 4.35 -16.08 6.66
N ASP A 58 3.20 -15.42 6.68
CA ASP A 58 2.18 -15.59 7.72
C ASP A 58 1.05 -16.49 7.20
N PRO A 59 0.76 -17.65 7.83
CA PRO A 59 -0.33 -18.52 7.39
C PRO A 59 -1.73 -17.90 7.51
N ASN A 60 -1.87 -16.80 8.26
CA ASN A 60 -3.12 -16.05 8.38
C ASN A 60 -3.31 -15.00 7.27
N VAL A 61 -2.33 -14.86 6.39
CA VAL A 61 -2.35 -13.93 5.27
C VAL A 61 -2.36 -14.72 3.97
N GLN A 62 -3.41 -14.51 3.19
CA GLN A 62 -3.46 -14.94 1.81
C GLN A 62 -2.56 -13.99 0.98
N GLU A 63 -1.79 -14.55 0.05
CA GLU A 63 -0.97 -13.80 -0.90
C GLU A 63 -1.29 -14.25 -2.33
N VAL A 64 -1.45 -13.29 -3.23
CA VAL A 64 -1.62 -13.56 -4.68
C VAL A 64 -0.74 -12.62 -5.48
N ASP A 65 -0.32 -13.04 -6.67
CA ASP A 65 0.63 -12.28 -7.48
C ASP A 65 0.08 -11.87 -8.85
N GLY A 66 0.77 -10.92 -9.48
CA GLY A 66 0.59 -10.50 -10.86
C GLY A 66 -0.86 -10.08 -11.17
N PRO A 67 -1.52 -10.69 -12.18
CA PRO A 67 -2.87 -10.31 -12.58
C PRO A 67 -3.91 -10.40 -11.44
N ASP A 68 -3.79 -11.38 -10.56
CA ASP A 68 -4.71 -11.56 -9.42
C ASP A 68 -4.55 -10.42 -8.41
N ALA A 69 -3.30 -10.00 -8.17
CA ALA A 69 -3.02 -8.83 -7.34
C ALA A 69 -3.56 -7.54 -7.96
N ALA A 70 -3.47 -7.39 -9.29
CA ALA A 70 -4.03 -6.24 -10.01
C ALA A 70 -5.56 -6.15 -9.87
N GLN A 71 -6.24 -7.29 -9.96
CA GLN A 71 -7.68 -7.39 -9.76
C GLN A 71 -8.06 -7.03 -8.32
N PHE A 72 -7.33 -7.55 -7.34
CA PHE A 72 -7.54 -7.20 -5.93
C PHE A 72 -7.35 -5.69 -5.69
N ILE A 73 -6.28 -5.09 -6.20
CA ILE A 73 -6.03 -3.64 -6.07
C ILE A 73 -7.18 -2.84 -6.68
N SER A 74 -7.65 -3.23 -7.86
CA SER A 74 -8.76 -2.54 -8.54
C SER A 74 -10.08 -2.67 -7.78
N ALA A 75 -10.36 -3.84 -7.22
CA ALA A 75 -11.54 -4.07 -6.39
C ALA A 75 -11.46 -3.29 -5.07
N ALA A 76 -10.30 -3.30 -4.40
CA ALA A 76 -10.09 -2.60 -3.14
C ALA A 76 -10.13 -1.07 -3.30
N ALA A 77 -9.65 -0.56 -4.44
CA ALA A 77 -9.76 0.86 -4.80
C ALA A 77 -11.22 1.29 -5.10
N GLY A 78 -12.10 0.35 -5.42
CA GLY A 78 -13.52 0.56 -5.68
C GLY A 78 -14.42 0.49 -4.44
N LEU A 79 -13.86 0.24 -3.25
CA LEU A 79 -14.64 0.16 -2.01
C LEU A 79 -15.31 1.50 -1.68
N THR A 80 -16.50 1.40 -1.08
CA THR A 80 -17.27 2.56 -0.59
C THR A 80 -16.57 3.25 0.58
N ASN A 81 -15.91 2.48 1.45
CA ASN A 81 -15.07 3.02 2.52
C ASN A 81 -13.82 3.68 1.92
N ARG A 82 -13.81 5.01 1.93
CA ARG A 82 -12.73 5.83 1.36
C ARG A 82 -11.42 5.72 2.11
N ASP A 83 -11.45 5.46 3.41
CA ASP A 83 -10.22 5.33 4.20
C ASP A 83 -9.47 4.06 3.81
N LEU A 84 -10.20 2.95 3.62
CA LEU A 84 -9.66 1.70 3.10
C LEU A 84 -9.27 1.80 1.61
N ALA A 85 -10.08 2.46 0.78
CA ALA A 85 -9.85 2.53 -0.66
C ALA A 85 -8.68 3.43 -1.06
N SER A 86 -8.50 4.58 -0.38
CA SER A 86 -7.52 5.62 -0.72
C SER A 86 -6.09 5.12 -1.05
N PRO A 87 -5.46 4.27 -0.22
CA PRO A 87 -4.15 3.69 -0.53
C PRO A 87 -4.17 2.82 -1.81
N PHE A 88 -5.19 1.98 -1.99
CA PHE A 88 -5.31 1.14 -3.18
C PHE A 88 -5.62 1.96 -4.44
N MET A 89 -6.33 3.09 -4.34
CA MET A 89 -6.53 4.01 -5.46
C MET A 89 -5.20 4.59 -5.96
N ALA A 90 -4.21 4.78 -5.07
CA ALA A 90 -2.88 5.22 -5.46
C ALA A 90 -2.13 4.14 -6.25
N LEU A 91 -2.18 2.88 -5.78
CA LEU A 91 -1.63 1.74 -6.52
C LEU A 91 -2.34 1.49 -7.85
N GLN A 92 -3.67 1.65 -7.91
CA GLN A 92 -4.44 1.50 -9.14
C GLN A 92 -4.02 2.53 -10.18
N ARG A 93 -3.73 3.77 -9.77
CA ARG A 93 -3.16 4.78 -10.67
C ARG A 93 -1.77 4.39 -11.15
N ALA A 94 -0.90 3.90 -10.26
CA ALA A 94 0.42 3.43 -10.67
C ALA A 94 0.35 2.28 -11.69
N LEU A 95 -0.59 1.34 -11.51
CA LEU A 95 -0.89 0.31 -12.50
C LEU A 95 -1.34 0.91 -13.84
N ALA A 96 -2.20 1.94 -13.82
CA ALA A 96 -2.67 2.62 -15.03
C ALA A 96 -1.57 3.43 -15.75
N CYS A 97 -0.49 3.78 -15.07
CA CYS A 97 0.66 4.46 -15.67
C CYS A 97 1.47 3.54 -16.60
N GLN A 98 1.25 2.22 -16.54
CA GLN A 98 2.01 1.24 -17.30
C GLN A 98 2.04 1.55 -18.79
N GLN A 99 3.21 1.91 -19.30
CA GLN A 99 3.43 2.10 -20.73
C GLN A 99 3.80 0.78 -21.39
N ASN A 100 3.28 0.56 -22.61
CA ASN A 100 3.75 -0.49 -23.52
C ASN A 100 3.77 -1.92 -22.94
N ASN A 101 2.89 -2.25 -21.99
CA ASN A 101 2.90 -3.54 -21.28
C ASN A 101 4.26 -3.89 -20.66
N ALA A 102 5.01 -2.92 -20.15
CA ALA A 102 6.42 -3.07 -19.77
C ALA A 102 6.72 -4.02 -18.57
N GLY A 103 5.69 -4.66 -18.00
CA GLY A 103 5.80 -5.74 -17.03
C GLY A 103 6.07 -5.25 -15.62
N PHE A 104 5.02 -5.22 -14.79
CA PHE A 104 5.14 -4.90 -13.36
C PHE A 104 4.99 -6.13 -12.51
N GLY A 105 5.83 -6.27 -11.48
CA GLY A 105 5.58 -7.23 -10.43
C GLY A 105 4.50 -6.72 -9.51
N ALA A 106 3.48 -7.52 -9.22
CA ALA A 106 2.48 -7.16 -8.21
C ALA A 106 2.28 -8.31 -7.24
N ARG A 107 2.02 -7.97 -5.98
CA ARG A 107 1.59 -8.91 -4.95
C ARG A 107 0.55 -8.25 -4.07
N ALA A 108 -0.55 -8.95 -3.82
CA ALA A 108 -1.58 -8.53 -2.89
C ALA A 108 -1.59 -9.45 -1.66
N TYR A 109 -2.01 -8.88 -0.54
CA TYR A 109 -1.99 -9.50 0.77
C TYR A 109 -3.31 -9.20 1.44
N ARG A 110 -3.93 -10.23 2.01
CA ARG A 110 -5.21 -10.11 2.70
C ARG A 110 -5.23 -11.08 3.86
N ARG A 111 -5.52 -10.57 5.05
CA ARG A 111 -5.70 -11.41 6.23
C ARG A 111 -6.99 -12.21 6.11
N ASN A 112 -7.02 -13.41 6.70
CA ASN A 112 -8.15 -14.32 6.59
C ASN A 112 -9.47 -13.76 7.13
N ASP A 113 -9.41 -12.79 8.04
CA ASP A 113 -10.60 -12.08 8.54
C ASP A 113 -11.11 -10.97 7.60
N GLY A 114 -10.38 -10.67 6.52
CA GLY A 114 -10.75 -9.69 5.52
C GLY A 114 -10.65 -8.23 5.97
N LEU A 115 -10.27 -7.97 7.22
CA LEU A 115 -10.21 -6.62 7.77
C LEU A 115 -8.89 -5.90 7.43
N TRP A 116 -7.88 -6.66 7.05
CA TRP A 116 -6.51 -6.17 6.87
C TRP A 116 -5.87 -6.70 5.62
N GLY A 117 -4.97 -5.90 5.07
CA GLY A 117 -4.25 -6.26 3.87
C GLY A 117 -3.43 -5.11 3.32
N GLY A 118 -2.91 -5.35 2.14
CA GLY A 118 -2.10 -4.43 1.40
C GLY A 118 -1.74 -4.99 0.04
N ALA A 119 -0.99 -4.21 -0.72
CA ALA A 119 -0.43 -4.63 -1.97
C ALA A 119 0.92 -3.95 -2.20
N MET A 120 1.74 -4.65 -2.94
CA MET A 120 3.06 -4.25 -3.38
C MET A 120 3.05 -4.21 -4.91
N LEU A 121 3.63 -3.14 -5.46
CA LEU A 121 3.93 -3.03 -6.87
C LEU A 121 5.45 -2.82 -7.03
N VAL A 122 6.05 -3.59 -7.93
CA VAL A 122 7.47 -3.53 -8.28
C VAL A 122 7.55 -3.15 -9.75
N ILE A 123 8.14 -1.99 -10.00
CA ILE A 123 8.24 -1.38 -11.31
C ILE A 123 9.72 -1.36 -11.70
N PRO A 124 10.14 -2.02 -12.78
CA PRO A 124 11.51 -1.92 -13.25
C PRO A 124 11.74 -0.55 -13.89
N LYS A 125 12.90 0.05 -13.66
CA LYS A 125 13.32 1.30 -14.32
C LYS A 125 13.34 1.17 -15.85
N SER A 126 13.55 -0.02 -16.39
CA SER A 126 13.43 -0.27 -17.82
C SER A 126 12.01 -0.06 -18.37
N ALA A 127 10.98 -0.16 -17.52
CA ALA A 127 9.61 0.17 -17.91
C ALA A 127 9.37 1.67 -18.07
N TYR A 128 10.19 2.49 -17.40
CA TYR A 128 10.13 3.94 -17.44
C TYR A 128 11.54 4.53 -17.47
N PRO A 129 12.13 4.73 -18.66
CA PRO A 129 13.44 5.36 -18.78
C PRO A 129 13.42 6.81 -18.25
N ASP A 130 12.25 7.47 -18.31
CA ASP A 130 12.02 8.79 -17.70
C ASP A 130 11.40 8.64 -16.30
N THR A 131 12.26 8.76 -15.29
CA THR A 131 11.84 8.67 -13.88
C THR A 131 11.00 9.85 -13.42
N ASP A 132 11.10 11.01 -14.07
CA ASP A 132 10.32 12.19 -13.69
C ASP A 132 8.91 12.11 -14.27
N ALA A 133 8.75 11.59 -15.48
CA ALA A 133 7.45 11.21 -16.02
C ALA A 133 6.74 10.15 -15.16
N MET A 134 7.48 9.15 -14.68
CA MET A 134 6.96 8.13 -13.76
C MET A 134 6.50 8.76 -12.43
N LYS A 135 7.32 9.63 -11.82
CA LYS A 135 6.92 10.36 -10.61
C LYS A 135 5.68 11.21 -10.85
N MET A 136 5.59 11.92 -11.96
CA MET A 136 4.40 12.71 -12.27
C MET A 136 3.15 11.84 -12.40
N CYS A 137 3.25 10.67 -13.04
CA CYS A 137 2.11 9.78 -13.21
C CYS A 137 1.69 9.10 -11.90
N GLU A 138 2.65 8.56 -11.14
CA GLU A 138 2.38 7.73 -9.96
C GLU A 138 2.21 8.58 -8.68
N MET A 139 2.97 9.68 -8.57
CA MET A 139 3.11 10.42 -7.31
C MET A 139 2.30 11.70 -7.16
N SER A 140 1.61 12.15 -8.20
CA SER A 140 0.76 13.36 -8.10
C SER A 140 -0.23 13.32 -6.92
N ASN A 141 -0.58 12.13 -6.42
CA ASN A 141 -1.38 11.93 -5.21
C ASN A 141 -0.81 10.86 -4.25
N TRP A 142 0.47 10.49 -4.40
CA TRP A 142 1.11 9.53 -3.49
C TRP A 142 1.41 10.23 -2.17
N ARG A 143 0.59 9.96 -1.16
CA ARG A 143 0.78 10.54 0.17
C ARG A 143 1.93 9.83 0.86
N ARG A 144 2.84 10.62 1.44
CA ARG A 144 3.85 10.11 2.36
C ARG A 144 3.19 9.26 3.46
N PRO A 145 3.83 8.19 3.93
CA PRO A 145 3.34 7.39 5.04
C PRO A 145 2.98 8.30 6.22
N SER A 146 1.70 8.42 6.54
CA SER A 146 1.26 9.01 7.80
C SER A 146 1.38 7.93 8.88
N ALA A 147 2.16 8.20 9.93
CA ALA A 147 2.17 7.36 11.12
C ALA A 147 0.81 7.49 11.82
N GLY A 148 -0.14 6.65 11.43
CA GLY A 148 -1.42 6.51 12.12
C GLY A 148 -1.37 5.43 13.21
N SER A 149 -2.53 5.05 13.74
CA SER A 149 -2.70 3.88 14.60
C SER A 149 -2.19 2.61 13.91
N THR A 150 -2.06 1.52 14.67
CA THR A 150 -1.74 0.19 14.11
C THR A 150 -2.69 -0.20 12.96
N THR A 151 -3.95 0.24 13.04
CA THR A 151 -5.02 0.02 12.06
C THR A 151 -5.13 1.04 10.95
N SER A 152 -4.28 2.05 10.95
CA SER A 152 -4.34 3.08 9.92
C SER A 152 -3.79 2.56 8.60
N MET A 153 -4.33 3.10 7.52
CA MET A 153 -3.75 2.89 6.20
C MET A 153 -2.42 3.62 6.06
N CYS A 154 -1.55 3.08 5.22
CA CYS A 154 -0.19 3.54 4.99
C CYS A 154 0.20 3.32 3.53
N ASN A 155 1.08 4.18 3.05
CA ASN A 155 1.76 4.02 1.77
C ASN A 155 3.27 4.13 2.02
N GLY A 156 4.07 3.37 1.29
CA GLY A 156 5.54 3.44 1.34
C GLY A 156 6.11 3.29 -0.06
N SER A 157 7.26 3.89 -0.29
CA SER A 157 7.92 3.89 -1.60
C SER A 157 9.42 3.79 -1.43
N TRP A 158 10.03 2.92 -2.23
CA TRP A 158 11.45 2.55 -2.12
C TRP A 158 12.05 2.36 -3.50
N THR A 159 13.34 2.63 -3.65
CA THR A 159 14.13 2.26 -4.83
C THR A 159 15.22 1.26 -4.46
N TYR A 160 15.30 0.19 -5.25
CA TYR A 160 16.24 -0.91 -5.06
C TYR A 160 16.98 -1.25 -6.37
N PRO A 161 18.28 -1.59 -6.35
CA PRO A 161 19.20 -1.46 -5.21
C PRO A 161 19.34 0.01 -4.77
N PRO A 162 19.88 0.29 -3.57
CA PRO A 162 19.92 1.65 -3.05
C PRO A 162 20.79 2.52 -3.96
N LEU A 163 20.43 3.80 -4.08
CA LEU A 163 21.18 4.74 -4.89
C LEU A 163 22.56 4.97 -4.25
N ASP A 164 23.62 4.80 -5.04
CA ASP A 164 24.97 5.16 -4.62
C ASP A 164 25.25 6.65 -4.85
N PHE A 165 26.44 7.12 -4.44
CA PHE A 165 26.88 8.51 -4.60
C PHE A 165 26.89 8.98 -6.07
N ASN A 166 27.00 8.06 -7.03
CA ASN A 166 26.98 8.33 -8.46
C ASN A 166 25.59 8.13 -9.09
N LYS A 167 24.53 8.02 -8.28
CA LYS A 167 23.16 7.69 -8.71
C LYS A 167 23.05 6.36 -9.48
N ARG A 168 24.00 5.46 -9.31
CA ARG A 168 23.90 4.07 -9.80
C ARG A 168 23.03 3.30 -8.81
N GLY A 169 22.13 2.47 -9.34
CA GLY A 169 21.07 1.81 -8.58
C GLY A 169 19.68 2.38 -8.88
N GLY A 170 18.68 1.96 -8.10
CA GLY A 170 17.27 2.26 -8.33
C GLY A 170 16.74 1.60 -9.61
N ASP A 171 17.20 0.40 -9.91
CA ASP A 171 16.75 -0.38 -11.07
C ASP A 171 15.30 -0.84 -10.94
N TYR A 172 14.77 -0.84 -9.71
CA TYR A 172 13.39 -1.13 -9.38
C TYR A 172 12.86 -0.09 -8.41
N THR A 173 11.62 0.30 -8.63
CA THR A 173 10.80 1.06 -7.71
C THR A 173 9.82 0.09 -7.05
N VAL A 174 9.71 0.14 -5.73
CA VAL A 174 8.75 -0.63 -4.95
C VAL A 174 7.75 0.33 -4.31
N LEU A 175 6.48 0.17 -4.63
CA LEU A 175 5.36 0.85 -4.01
C LEU A 175 4.64 -0.10 -3.09
N LEU A 176 4.33 0.36 -1.88
CA LEU A 176 3.62 -0.37 -0.85
C LEU A 176 2.39 0.44 -0.47
N ALA A 177 1.23 -0.20 -0.38
CA ALA A 177 0.04 0.41 0.17
C ALA A 177 -0.75 -0.62 0.96
N GLY A 178 -1.30 -0.26 2.11
CA GLY A 178 -2.05 -1.20 2.93
C GLY A 178 -2.22 -0.70 4.35
N THR A 179 -2.26 -1.65 5.28
CA THR A 179 -2.42 -1.40 6.71
C THR A 179 -1.09 -1.29 7.45
N ASN A 180 -1.00 -0.41 8.44
CA ASN A 180 0.29 0.00 9.00
C ASN A 180 1.00 -1.12 9.79
N SER A 181 0.34 -1.78 10.75
CA SER A 181 0.99 -2.77 11.62
C SER A 181 1.44 -4.02 10.88
N ASP A 182 0.57 -4.56 10.04
CA ASP A 182 0.73 -5.91 9.49
C ASP A 182 1.46 -5.87 8.14
N PHE A 183 1.22 -4.81 7.36
CA PHE A 183 1.73 -4.69 6.01
C PHE A 183 2.93 -3.74 5.91
N CYS A 184 2.71 -2.44 6.10
CA CYS A 184 3.76 -1.46 5.87
C CYS A 184 4.90 -1.58 6.87
N SER A 185 4.64 -1.82 8.17
CA SER A 185 5.71 -1.96 9.17
C SER A 185 6.61 -3.15 8.85
N ALA A 186 6.01 -4.32 8.60
CA ALA A 186 6.73 -5.54 8.25
C ALA A 186 7.55 -5.40 6.96
N LEU A 187 6.93 -4.87 5.90
CA LEU A 187 7.61 -4.73 4.61
C LEU A 187 8.60 -3.58 4.55
N ASN A 188 8.32 -2.44 5.19
CA ASN A 188 9.30 -1.36 5.30
C ASN A 188 10.55 -1.83 6.05
N GLY A 189 10.42 -2.72 7.04
CA GLY A 189 11.55 -3.35 7.71
C GLY A 189 12.53 -4.04 6.74
N ASN A 190 12.01 -4.65 5.66
CA ASN A 190 12.83 -5.32 4.65
C ASN A 190 13.61 -4.35 3.74
N TYR A 191 13.10 -3.14 3.52
CA TYR A 191 13.70 -2.15 2.61
C TYR A 191 14.56 -1.09 3.32
N LYS A 192 14.32 -0.85 4.62
CA LYS A 192 14.94 0.27 5.36
C LYS A 192 16.47 0.28 5.36
N THR A 193 17.11 -0.88 5.20
CA THR A 193 18.59 -1.03 5.20
C THR A 193 19.19 -1.29 3.82
N SER A 194 18.35 -1.61 2.84
CA SER A 194 18.78 -2.15 1.54
C SER A 194 18.21 -1.37 0.36
N ALA A 195 17.40 -0.35 0.59
CA ALA A 195 16.79 0.49 -0.43
C ALA A 195 16.89 1.97 -0.02
N SER A 196 16.80 2.86 -1.00
CA SER A 196 16.64 4.29 -0.74
C SER A 196 15.16 4.60 -0.64
N ALA A 197 14.76 5.44 0.31
CA ALA A 197 13.40 5.96 0.32
C ALA A 197 13.16 6.70 -1.00
N TRP A 198 12.10 6.32 -1.70
CA TRP A 198 11.65 6.99 -2.91
C TRP A 198 10.40 7.81 -2.55
N PRO A 199 10.16 8.97 -3.19
CA PRO A 199 9.11 9.87 -2.70
C PRO A 199 7.69 9.26 -2.65
#